data_AF-A0AAN8G202-F1
#
_entry.id   AF-A0AAN8G202-F1
#
_cell.length_a   1.000
_cell.length_b   1.000
_cell.length_c   1.000
_cell.angle_alpha   90.00
_cell.angle_beta   90.00
_cell.angle_gamma   90.00
#
_symmetry.space_group_name_H-M   'P 1'
#
loop_
_entity.id
_entity.type
_entity.pdbx_description
1 polymer ?
#
loop_
_entity_poly.entity_id
_entity_poly.type
_entity_poly.pdbx_seq_one_letter_code
_entity_poly.pdbx_strand_id
1 'polypeptide(L)'
;MEDAESMGHQLYVMFMGRTVCSGDVPFVKGSFGKEYILVITVSSKEIAATFARIEEGIIAMVPGSKVRSKLGNILKIDLPRLQDK
;
A
#
# COMPACT_ATOMS: atom_id res chain seq x y z
N MET A 1 6.84 -5.99 -10.70
CA MET A 1 6.47 -6.91 -9.60
C MET A 1 5.23 -7.69 -9.97
N GLU A 2 4.20 -7.03 -10.50
CA GLU A 2 2.95 -7.65 -10.98
C GLU A 2 3.14 -8.86 -11.91
N ASP A 3 4.02 -8.77 -12.91
CA ASP A 3 4.30 -9.91 -13.79
C ASP A 3 4.90 -11.12 -13.03
N ALA A 4 5.88 -10.86 -12.15
CA ALA A 4 6.54 -11.91 -11.38
C ALA A 4 5.59 -12.56 -10.35
N GLU A 5 4.69 -11.77 -9.75
CA GLU A 5 3.63 -12.25 -8.85
C GLU A 5 2.60 -13.11 -9.59
N SER A 6 2.30 -12.76 -10.85
CA SER A 6 1.35 -13.50 -11.68
C SER A 6 1.90 -14.87 -12.12
N MET A 7 3.22 -15.00 -12.21
CA MET A 7 3.89 -16.23 -12.67
C MET A 7 4.09 -17.28 -11.58
N GLY A 8 4.08 -16.92 -10.29
CA GLY A 8 4.33 -17.90 -9.24
C GLY A 8 4.18 -17.37 -7.81
N HIS A 9 4.11 -18.32 -6.87
CA HIS A 9 3.91 -18.03 -5.44
C HIS A 9 5.21 -17.60 -4.72
N GLN A 10 6.37 -17.98 -5.25
CA GLN A 10 7.68 -17.75 -4.64
C GLN A 10 8.50 -16.76 -5.47
N LEU A 11 9.08 -15.76 -4.80
CA LEU A 11 9.92 -14.74 -5.41
C LEU A 11 11.36 -14.85 -4.91
N TYR A 12 12.29 -14.54 -5.80
CA TYR A 12 13.72 -14.45 -5.52
C TYR A 12 14.23 -13.08 -5.96
N VAL A 13 14.86 -12.36 -5.04
CA VAL A 13 15.50 -11.07 -5.31
C VAL A 13 17.00 -11.32 -5.43
N MET A 14 17.57 -10.96 -6.59
CA MET A 14 18.99 -11.07 -6.86
C MET A 14 19.63 -9.69 -6.93
N PHE A 15 20.84 -9.56 -6.37
CA PHE A 15 21.68 -8.38 -6.48
C PHE A 15 23.11 -8.82 -6.78
N MET A 16 23.70 -8.28 -7.85
CA MET A 16 25.06 -8.63 -8.30
C MET A 16 25.29 -10.15 -8.44
N GLY A 17 24.33 -10.85 -9.05
CA GLY A 17 24.42 -12.29 -9.33
C GLY A 17 24.24 -13.20 -8.12
N ARG A 18 23.86 -12.66 -6.95
CA ARG A 18 23.59 -13.43 -5.73
C ARG A 18 22.16 -13.23 -5.26
N THR A 19 21.53 -14.29 -4.78
CA THR A 19 20.22 -14.22 -4.11
C THR A 19 20.38 -13.51 -2.76
N VAL A 20 19.64 -12.42 -2.57
CA VAL A 20 19.66 -11.61 -1.34
C VAL A 20 18.38 -11.77 -0.51
N CYS A 21 17.30 -12.24 -1.12
CA CYS A 21 16.06 -12.57 -0.41
C CYS A 21 15.24 -13.57 -1.24
N SER A 22 14.56 -14.48 -0.57
CA SER A 22 13.60 -15.40 -1.19
C SER A 22 12.45 -15.66 -0.23
N GLY A 23 11.24 -15.80 -0.77
CA GLY A 23 10.05 -16.03 0.03
C GLY A 23 8.77 -15.90 -0.77
N ASP A 24 7.64 -15.89 -0.07
CA ASP A 24 6.37 -15.57 -0.69
C ASP A 24 6.25 -14.07 -1.00
N VAL A 25 5.26 -13.72 -1.81
CA VAL A 25 5.02 -12.32 -2.22
C VAL A 25 4.87 -11.39 -1.01
N PRO A 26 4.07 -11.72 0.03
CA PRO A 26 3.96 -10.89 1.23
C PRO A 26 5.29 -10.69 1.96
N PHE A 27 6.11 -11.73 2.12
CA PHE A 27 7.42 -11.63 2.79
C PHE A 27 8.38 -10.72 2.02
N VAL A 28 8.46 -10.87 0.70
CA VAL A 28 9.33 -10.03 -0.13
C VAL A 28 8.83 -8.58 -0.15
N LYS A 29 7.51 -8.36 -0.24
CA LYS A 29 6.89 -7.03 -0.09
C LYS A 29 7.17 -6.43 1.28
N GLY A 30 7.12 -7.20 2.36
CA GLY A 30 7.47 -6.73 3.70
C GLY A 30 8.96 -6.40 3.84
N SER A 31 9.83 -7.15 3.17
CA SER A 31 11.29 -6.96 3.26
C SER A 31 11.76 -5.69 2.53
N PHE A 32 11.25 -5.43 1.32
CA PHE A 32 11.71 -4.32 0.47
C PHE A 32 10.70 -3.19 0.28
N GLY A 33 9.42 -3.45 0.57
CA GLY A 33 8.37 -2.44 0.53
C GLY A 33 8.58 -1.38 1.61
N LYS A 34 8.54 -0.12 1.20
CA LYS A 34 8.72 1.02 2.10
C LYS A 34 7.38 1.54 2.65
N GLU A 35 6.31 1.38 1.88
CA GLU A 35 5.03 2.06 2.11
C GLU A 35 3.89 1.17 1.60
N TYR A 36 2.72 1.28 2.22
CA TYR A 36 1.49 0.72 1.68
C TYR A 36 0.63 1.84 1.13
N ILE A 37 -0.05 1.61 0.01
CA ILE A 37 -0.96 2.59 -0.59
C ILE A 37 -2.37 2.01 -0.50
N LEU A 38 -3.22 2.67 0.29
CA LEU A 38 -4.64 2.37 0.36
C LEU A 38 -5.36 3.13 -0.76
N VAL A 39 -5.98 2.38 -1.67
CA VAL A 39 -6.78 2.93 -2.77
C VAL A 39 -8.25 2.69 -2.47
N ILE A 40 -9.03 3.77 -2.35
CA ILE A 40 -10.44 3.74 -1.98
C ILE A 40 -11.25 4.33 -3.12
N THR A 41 -12.21 3.56 -3.64
CA THR A 41 -13.16 4.03 -4.65
C THR A 41 -14.51 4.27 -3.98
N VAL A 42 -15.00 5.51 -4.05
CA VAL A 42 -16.25 5.94 -3.43
C VAL A 42 -17.37 5.97 -4.48
N SER A 43 -18.55 5.43 -4.15
CA SER A 43 -19.74 5.47 -5.02
C SER A 43 -20.81 6.46 -4.54
N SER A 44 -20.52 7.26 -3.51
CA SER A 44 -21.44 8.24 -2.94
C SER A 44 -21.68 9.42 -3.90
N LYS A 45 -22.89 9.99 -3.86
CA LYS A 45 -23.22 11.24 -4.57
C LYS A 45 -22.46 12.44 -3.99
N GLU A 46 -22.12 12.38 -2.70
CA GLU A 46 -21.39 13.43 -1.98
C GLU A 46 -19.93 13.02 -1.76
N ILE A 47 -19.17 12.93 -2.85
CA ILE A 47 -17.78 12.45 -2.85
C ILE A 47 -16.90 13.30 -1.93
N ALA A 48 -17.02 14.64 -2.00
CA ALA A 48 -16.18 15.55 -1.24
C ALA A 48 -16.34 15.38 0.28
N ALA A 49 -17.58 15.34 0.77
CA ALA A 49 -17.87 15.13 2.19
C ALA A 49 -17.44 13.73 2.66
N THR A 50 -17.62 12.72 1.80
CA THR A 50 -17.21 11.34 2.09
C THR A 50 -15.68 11.22 2.20
N PHE A 51 -14.93 11.87 1.31
CA PHE A 51 -13.46 11.88 1.36
C PHE A 51 -12.94 12.51 2.64
N ALA A 52 -13.51 13.63 3.09
CA ALA A 52 -13.11 14.27 4.34
C ALA A 52 -13.29 13.34 5.55
N ARG A 53 -14.44 12.67 5.65
CA ARG A 53 -14.72 11.73 6.75
C ARG A 53 -13.79 10.51 6.74
N ILE A 54 -13.48 9.99 5.55
CA ILE A 54 -12.55 8.86 5.40
C ILE A 54 -11.13 9.25 5.79
N GLU A 55 -10.68 10.42 5.35
CA GLU A 55 -9.35 10.95 5.69
C GLU A 55 -9.20 11.16 7.20
N GLU A 56 -10.16 11.83 7.84
CA GLU A 56 -10.18 12.03 9.29
C GLU A 56 -10.15 10.69 10.05
N GLY A 57 -10.97 9.72 9.63
CA GLY A 57 -11.01 8.40 10.23
C GLY A 57 -9.68 7.65 10.12
N ILE A 58 -9.04 7.69 8.94
CA ILE A 58 -7.77 6.98 8.72
C ILE A 58 -6.63 7.63 9.49
N ILE A 59 -6.54 8.97 9.51
CA ILE A 59 -5.51 9.68 10.27
C ILE A 59 -5.66 9.41 11.77
N ALA A 60 -6.90 9.31 12.27
CA ALA A 60 -7.16 9.00 13.67
C ALA A 60 -6.80 7.55 14.03
N MET A 61 -7.04 6.58 13.14
CA MET A 61 -6.76 5.16 13.40
C MET A 61 -5.31 4.76 13.13
N VAL A 62 -4.66 5.40 12.15
CA VAL A 62 -3.30 5.07 11.70
C VAL A 62 -2.46 6.36 11.68
N PRO A 63 -1.79 6.67 12.81
CA PRO A 63 -0.93 7.84 12.89
C PRO A 63 0.21 7.77 11.88
N GLY A 64 0.45 8.87 11.15
CA GLY A 64 1.49 8.95 10.12
C GLY A 64 1.00 8.66 8.69
N SER A 65 -0.28 8.33 8.51
CA SER A 65 -0.91 8.27 7.19
C SER A 65 -0.92 9.63 6.50
N LYS A 66 -0.73 9.63 5.17
CA LYS A 66 -0.69 10.85 4.34
C LYS A 66 -1.55 10.68 3.10
N VAL A 67 -2.35 11.70 2.75
CA VAL A 67 -3.07 11.67 1.47
C VAL A 67 -2.08 11.82 0.32
N ARG A 68 -2.09 10.85 -0.60
CA ARG A 68 -1.28 10.88 -1.82
C ARG A 68 -1.99 11.61 -2.95
N SER A 69 -3.27 11.29 -3.18
CA SER A 69 -4.04 11.91 -4.27
C SER A 69 -5.54 11.76 -4.09
N LYS A 70 -6.31 12.75 -4.55
CA LYS A 70 -7.77 12.72 -4.70
C LYS A 70 -8.08 12.94 -6.18
N LEU A 71 -8.62 11.94 -6.89
CA LEU A 71 -8.91 12.04 -8.31
C LEU A 71 -10.27 11.41 -8.62
N GLY A 72 -11.22 12.24 -9.03
CA GLY A 72 -12.60 11.81 -9.25
C GLY A 72 -13.19 11.19 -7.99
N ASN A 73 -13.54 9.91 -8.09
CA ASN A 73 -14.08 9.13 -6.99
C ASN A 73 -13.04 8.21 -6.31
N ILE A 74 -11.75 8.39 -6.61
CA ILE A 74 -10.65 7.61 -6.07
C ILE A 74 -9.84 8.47 -5.08
N LEU A 75 -9.68 7.96 -3.86
CA LEU A 75 -8.82 8.49 -2.82
C LEU A 75 -7.64 7.53 -2.61
N LYS A 76 -6.41 8.04 -2.69
CA LYS A 76 -5.18 7.29 -2.40
C LYS A 76 -4.52 7.85 -1.15
N ILE A 77 -4.23 6.98 -0.20
CA ILE A 77 -3.59 7.32 1.07
C ILE A 77 -2.37 6.43 1.28
N ASP A 78 -1.26 7.04 1.65
CA ASP A 78 -0.06 6.35 2.07
C ASP A 78 -0.19 5.97 3.53
N LEU A 79 -0.03 4.69 3.80
CA LEU A 79 0.00 4.13 5.13
C LEU A 79 1.46 3.88 5.55
N PRO A 80 1.84 4.28 6.77
CA PRO A 80 3.15 3.97 7.30
C PRO A 80 3.30 2.46 7.46
N ARG A 81 4.54 1.97 7.35
CA ARG A 81 4.85 0.59 7.72
C ARG A 81 4.58 0.43 9.21
N LEU A 82 3.71 -0.52 9.59
CA LEU A 82 3.58 -0.93 10.98
C LEU A 82 4.97 -1.41 11.44
N GLN A 83 5.58 -0.67 12.35
CA GLN A 83 6.77 -1.17 13.04
C GLN A 83 6.28 -2.26 14.00
N ASP A 84 6.74 -3.49 13.79
CA ASP A 84 6.66 -4.51 14.83
C ASP A 84 7.44 -3.98 16.04
N LYS A 85 6.78 -3.92 17.20
CA LYS A 85 7.43 -3.62 18.49
C LYS A 85 8.42 -4.72 18.85
#